data_AF-A0A7K3X8D9-F1
#
_entry.id   AF-A0A7K3X8D9-F1
#
_cell.length_a   1.000
_cell.length_b   1.000
_cell.length_c   1.000
_cell.angle_alpha   90.00
_cell.angle_beta   90.00
_cell.angle_gamma   90.00
#
_symmetry.space_group_name_H-M   'P 1'
#
loop_
_entity.id
_entity.type
_entity.pdbx_description
1 polymer ?
#
loop_
_entity_poly.entity_id
_entity_poly.type
_entity_poly.pdbx_seq_one_letter_code
_entity_poly.pdbx_strand_id
1 'polypeptide(L)'
;MFALLSTLLEVVSAHAGRLFDGRRTARDSEVAEHLLEIVLAVQELCVRGDRLLSHVDGVLAAADDGDPGRPASFEAERSTEFERLLRTQVAAVDELRTRLGDSQLLLATVDPGFQLDLVPFLDVKSGLLTRWTQQVEQSRYSTTTLFFLPAAELRRVLAVGREHADGGGLGSERTAYLLAFADSLREVRAHELRDIRLPAAREAGRIRGELEAARSDLHRAKALCTQLSDSVVAAVGPEALARLRRRLATR
;
A
#
# COMPACT_ATOMS: atom_id res chain seq x y z
N MET A 1 -1.73 6.53 0.64
CA MET A 1 -1.56 5.17 0.07
C MET A 1 -0.08 4.75 0.02
N PHE A 2 0.80 5.46 -0.69
CA PHE A 2 2.19 5.00 -0.87
C PHE A 2 3.02 5.02 0.42
N ALA A 3 2.70 5.91 1.37
CA ALA A 3 3.24 5.85 2.73
C ALA A 3 2.91 4.53 3.44
N LEU A 4 1.71 3.97 3.24
CA LEU A 4 1.28 2.68 3.80
C LEU A 4 2.11 1.54 3.21
N LEU A 5 2.33 1.55 1.89
CA LEU A 5 3.18 0.57 1.21
C LEU A 5 4.64 0.68 1.63
N SER A 6 5.19 1.89 1.72
CA SER A 6 6.55 2.12 2.22
C SER A 6 6.72 1.59 3.64
N THR A 7 5.76 1.85 4.52
CA THR A 7 5.85 1.41 5.91
C THR A 7 5.71 -0.11 6.05
N LEU A 8 4.87 -0.74 5.23
CA LEU A 8 4.82 -2.20 5.13
C LEU A 8 6.17 -2.77 4.69
N LEU A 9 6.81 -2.19 3.68
CA LEU A 9 8.13 -2.64 3.22
C LEU A 9 9.21 -2.46 4.29
N GLU A 10 9.13 -1.39 5.08
CA GLU A 10 10.03 -1.17 6.22
C GLU A 10 9.87 -2.26 7.28
N VAL A 11 8.63 -2.63 7.61
CA VAL A 11 8.35 -3.78 8.49
C VAL A 11 8.97 -5.05 7.91
N VAL A 12 8.66 -5.39 6.66
CA VAL A 12 9.19 -6.62 6.03
C VAL A 12 10.73 -6.60 6.01
N SER A 13 11.34 -5.45 5.71
CA SER A 13 12.81 -5.29 5.69
C SER A 13 13.44 -5.45 7.08
N ALA A 14 12.81 -4.93 8.13
CA ALA A 14 13.30 -5.04 9.50
C ALA A 14 13.35 -6.49 10.00
N HIS A 15 12.54 -7.37 9.42
CA HIS A 15 12.49 -8.79 9.77
C HIS A 15 13.26 -9.69 8.78
N ALA A 16 13.48 -9.24 7.53
CA ALA A 16 14.09 -10.03 6.47
C ALA A 16 15.41 -10.73 6.88
N GLY A 17 16.30 -10.05 7.61
CA GLY A 17 17.56 -10.64 8.06
C GLY A 17 17.43 -11.75 9.10
N ARG A 18 16.33 -11.78 9.86
CA ARG A 18 16.03 -12.83 10.86
C ARG A 18 15.30 -14.03 10.25
N LEU A 19 14.76 -13.86 9.04
CA LEU A 19 13.92 -14.86 8.37
C LEU A 19 14.73 -15.97 7.69
N PHE A 20 16.05 -15.85 7.58
CA PHE A 20 16.94 -16.83 6.96
C PHE A 20 18.03 -17.22 7.96
N ASP A 21 18.02 -18.47 8.42
CA ASP A 21 19.04 -18.99 9.35
C ASP A 21 20.17 -19.77 8.64
N GLY A 22 19.99 -20.06 7.34
CA GLY A 22 20.93 -20.78 6.49
C GLY A 22 21.10 -22.27 6.86
N ARG A 23 20.40 -22.74 7.89
CA ARG A 23 20.49 -24.11 8.41
C ARG A 23 19.43 -25.01 7.80
N ARG A 24 18.32 -24.46 7.28
CA ARG A 24 17.20 -25.22 6.72
C ARG A 24 16.84 -24.74 5.31
N THR A 25 17.68 -25.10 4.34
CA THR A 25 17.55 -24.72 2.93
C THR A 25 16.17 -24.92 2.28
N ALA A 26 15.39 -25.93 2.69
CA ALA A 26 14.03 -26.11 2.21
C ALA A 26 13.06 -25.03 2.75
N ARG A 27 13.07 -24.78 4.06
CA ARG A 27 12.22 -23.78 4.71
C ARG A 27 12.63 -22.35 4.35
N ASP A 28 13.94 -22.09 4.28
CA ASP A 28 14.47 -20.80 3.81
C ASP A 28 13.99 -20.52 2.38
N SER A 29 13.92 -21.54 1.54
CA SER A 29 13.44 -21.39 0.16
C SER A 29 11.92 -21.20 0.05
N GLU A 30 11.12 -21.65 1.02
CA GLU A 30 9.67 -21.37 1.11
C GLU A 30 9.44 -19.95 1.64
N VAL A 31 10.13 -19.55 2.70
CA VAL A 31 10.12 -18.19 3.24
C VAL A 31 10.53 -17.17 2.17
N ALA A 32 11.56 -17.50 1.37
CA ALA A 32 11.99 -16.69 0.24
C ALA A 32 10.90 -16.50 -0.81
N GLU A 33 10.18 -17.57 -1.14
CA GLU A 33 9.08 -17.55 -2.13
C GLU A 33 8.00 -16.57 -1.69
N HIS A 34 7.50 -16.71 -0.46
CA HIS A 34 6.49 -15.83 0.11
C HIS A 34 6.95 -14.36 0.19
N LEU A 35 8.17 -14.10 0.62
CA LEU A 35 8.71 -12.73 0.67
C LEU A 35 8.85 -12.12 -0.74
N LEU A 36 9.27 -12.90 -1.73
CA LEU A 36 9.35 -12.45 -3.12
C LEU A 36 7.96 -12.19 -3.71
N GLU A 37 6.96 -13.02 -3.40
CA GLU A 37 5.57 -12.80 -3.82
C GLU A 37 4.99 -11.51 -3.24
N ILE A 38 5.31 -11.19 -1.98
CA ILE A 38 4.96 -9.91 -1.33
C ILE A 38 5.68 -8.75 -2.03
N VAL A 39 6.99 -8.85 -2.25
CA VAL A 39 7.78 -7.82 -2.95
C VAL A 39 7.22 -7.54 -4.34
N LEU A 40 6.92 -8.59 -5.11
CA LEU A 40 6.34 -8.48 -6.45
C LEU A 40 4.97 -7.78 -6.41
N ALA A 41 4.08 -8.18 -5.49
CA ALA A 41 2.79 -7.52 -5.33
C ALA A 41 2.93 -6.02 -5.04
N VAL A 42 3.87 -5.63 -4.17
CA VAL A 42 4.13 -4.21 -3.86
C VAL A 42 4.76 -3.47 -5.04
N GLN A 43 5.68 -4.10 -5.79
CA GLN A 43 6.25 -3.52 -7.01
C GLN A 43 5.18 -3.24 -8.06
N GLU A 44 4.27 -4.19 -8.28
CA GLU A 44 3.15 -3.98 -9.21
C GLU A 44 2.22 -2.85 -8.75
N LEU A 45 1.93 -2.76 -7.45
CA LEU A 45 1.18 -1.65 -6.86
C LEU A 45 1.87 -0.30 -7.06
N CYS A 46 3.20 -0.27 -7.03
CA CYS A 46 3.97 0.93 -7.32
C CYS A 46 3.85 1.35 -8.80
N VAL A 47 3.98 0.39 -9.73
CA VAL A 47 3.83 0.66 -11.18
C VAL A 47 2.43 1.15 -11.53
N ARG A 48 1.39 0.53 -10.94
CA ARG A 48 0.00 0.97 -11.11
C ARG A 48 -0.22 2.35 -10.48
N GLY A 49 0.42 2.61 -9.33
CA GLY A 49 0.45 3.92 -8.70
C GLY A 49 1.01 5.03 -9.58
N ASP A 50 2.14 4.79 -10.25
CA ASP A 50 2.75 5.73 -11.20
C ASP A 50 1.76 6.09 -12.33
N ARG A 51 1.05 5.09 -12.87
CA ARG A 51 0.03 5.30 -13.92
C ARG A 51 -1.14 6.15 -13.41
N LEU A 52 -1.59 5.88 -12.19
CA LEU A 52 -2.68 6.62 -11.57
C LEU A 52 -2.31 8.08 -11.33
N LEU A 53 -1.11 8.35 -10.81
CA LEU A 53 -0.60 9.72 -10.62
C LEU A 53 -0.47 10.46 -11.96
N SER A 54 0.08 9.79 -12.98
CA SER A 54 0.24 10.36 -14.32
C SER A 54 -1.12 10.68 -14.97
N HIS A 55 -2.15 9.88 -14.72
CA HIS A 55 -3.51 10.16 -15.20
C HIS A 55 -4.09 11.41 -14.55
N VAL A 56 -3.89 11.59 -13.25
CA VAL A 56 -4.33 12.81 -12.52
C VAL A 56 -3.60 14.05 -13.05
N ASP A 57 -2.30 13.96 -13.35
CA ASP A 57 -1.58 15.07 -14.00
C ASP A 57 -2.18 15.45 -15.35
N GLY A 58 -2.50 14.44 -16.17
CA GLY A 58 -3.14 14.66 -17.45
C GLY A 58 -4.50 15.36 -17.32
N VAL A 59 -5.26 15.04 -16.27
CA VAL A 59 -6.52 15.71 -15.91
C VAL A 59 -6.28 17.17 -15.51
N LEU A 60 -5.32 17.44 -14.64
CA LEU A 60 -5.00 18.80 -14.18
C LEU A 60 -4.46 19.68 -15.30
N ALA A 61 -3.53 19.18 -16.12
CA ALA A 61 -2.97 19.91 -17.26
C ALA A 61 -4.06 20.31 -18.26
N ALA A 62 -5.00 19.39 -18.53
CA ALA A 62 -6.13 19.69 -19.38
C ALA A 62 -7.04 20.77 -18.77
N ALA A 63 -7.29 20.75 -17.46
CA ALA A 63 -8.09 21.79 -16.81
C ALA A 63 -7.41 23.18 -16.89
N ASP A 64 -6.07 23.23 -16.84
CA ASP A 64 -5.30 24.47 -16.94
C ASP A 64 -5.32 25.09 -18.35
N ASP A 65 -5.41 24.27 -19.41
CA ASP A 65 -5.43 24.73 -20.81
C ASP A 65 -6.73 25.49 -21.19
N GLY A 66 -7.78 25.39 -20.36
CA GLY A 66 -8.99 26.20 -20.47
C GLY A 66 -9.77 26.08 -21.79
N ASP A 67 -9.56 25.03 -22.58
CA ASP A 67 -10.19 24.85 -23.90
C ASP A 67 -11.73 24.81 -23.79
N PRO A 68 -12.44 25.89 -24.17
CA PRO A 68 -13.89 25.97 -24.05
C PRO A 68 -14.62 25.04 -25.03
N GLY A 69 -13.90 24.46 -26.00
CA GLY A 69 -14.42 23.56 -27.03
C GLY A 69 -14.38 22.08 -26.65
N ARG A 70 -13.93 21.71 -25.44
CA ARG A 70 -13.82 20.30 -25.07
C ARG A 70 -15.20 19.65 -24.91
N PRO A 71 -15.46 18.52 -25.61
CA PRO A 71 -16.70 17.78 -25.44
C PRO A 71 -16.85 17.23 -24.02
N ALA A 72 -18.05 17.27 -23.44
CA ALA A 72 -18.36 16.62 -22.16
C ALA A 72 -18.06 15.11 -22.16
N SER A 73 -18.03 14.46 -23.34
CA SER A 73 -17.62 13.07 -23.49
C SER A 73 -16.15 12.82 -23.14
N PHE A 74 -15.27 13.78 -23.39
CA PHE A 74 -13.84 13.68 -23.06
C PHE A 74 -13.60 13.65 -21.54
N GLU A 75 -14.38 14.43 -20.79
CA GLU A 75 -14.33 14.42 -19.32
C GLU A 75 -14.89 13.10 -18.76
N ALA A 76 -15.98 12.59 -19.35
CA ALA A 76 -16.57 11.31 -18.98
C ALA A 76 -15.61 10.12 -19.22
N GLU A 77 -14.89 10.11 -20.35
CA GLU A 77 -13.89 9.11 -20.68
C GLU A 77 -12.73 9.10 -19.65
N ARG A 78 -12.22 10.27 -19.29
CA ARG A 78 -11.14 10.39 -18.28
C ARG A 78 -11.59 9.98 -16.89
N SER A 79 -12.82 10.31 -16.51
CA SER A 79 -13.40 9.85 -15.24
C SER A 79 -13.56 8.34 -15.21
N THR A 80 -13.99 7.73 -16.32
CA THR A 80 -14.17 6.28 -16.45
C THR A 80 -12.83 5.55 -16.36
N GLU A 81 -11.80 6.08 -17.04
CA GLU A 81 -10.45 5.51 -16.99
C GLU A 81 -9.81 5.63 -15.61
N PHE A 82 -9.98 6.77 -14.94
CA PHE A 82 -9.52 6.94 -13.56
C PHE A 82 -10.18 5.93 -12.61
N GLU A 83 -11.50 5.75 -12.72
CA GLU A 83 -12.23 4.78 -11.92
C GLU A 83 -11.74 3.35 -12.17
N ARG A 84 -11.48 3.00 -13.44
CA ARG A 84 -10.94 1.69 -13.82
C ARG A 84 -9.54 1.45 -13.22
N LEU A 85 -8.65 2.43 -13.30
CA LEU A 85 -7.31 2.36 -12.70
C LEU A 85 -7.39 2.23 -11.18
N LEU A 86 -8.28 2.99 -10.54
CA LEU A 86 -8.54 2.94 -9.11
C LEU A 86 -9.02 1.56 -8.66
N ARG A 87 -10.05 1.00 -9.32
CA ARG A 87 -10.55 -0.36 -9.00
C ARG A 87 -9.46 -1.42 -9.14
N THR A 88 -8.63 -1.28 -10.16
CA THR A 88 -7.48 -2.19 -10.38
C THR A 88 -6.45 -2.07 -9.27
N GLN A 89 -6.17 -0.85 -8.80
CA GLN A 89 -5.28 -0.61 -7.67
C GLN A 89 -5.82 -1.21 -6.37
N VAL A 90 -7.13 -1.12 -6.15
CA VAL A 90 -7.79 -1.71 -4.96
C VAL A 90 -7.66 -3.23 -4.97
N ALA A 91 -8.02 -3.85 -6.08
CA ALA A 91 -7.92 -5.31 -6.22
C ALA A 91 -6.50 -5.82 -5.95
N ALA A 92 -5.48 -5.10 -6.41
CA ALA A 92 -4.09 -5.45 -6.16
C ALA A 92 -3.66 -5.33 -4.68
N VAL A 93 -4.25 -4.42 -3.91
CA VAL A 93 -3.99 -4.35 -2.46
C VAL A 93 -4.75 -5.44 -1.70
N ASP A 94 -5.95 -5.80 -2.13
CA ASP A 94 -6.65 -6.95 -1.55
C ASP A 94 -5.89 -8.25 -1.81
N GLU A 95 -5.29 -8.37 -2.99
CA GLU A 95 -4.38 -9.46 -3.31
C GLU A 95 -3.14 -9.44 -2.42
N LEU A 96 -2.48 -8.28 -2.24
CA LEU A 96 -1.38 -8.13 -1.31
C LEU A 96 -1.77 -8.53 0.13
N ARG A 97 -2.94 -8.11 0.59
CA ARG A 97 -3.47 -8.45 1.93
C ARG A 97 -3.65 -9.96 2.06
N THR A 98 -4.21 -10.60 1.04
CA THR A 98 -4.41 -12.05 1.00
C THR A 98 -3.07 -12.78 1.06
N ARG A 99 -2.11 -12.40 0.22
CA ARG A 99 -0.75 -12.97 0.23
C ARG A 99 -0.05 -12.81 1.58
N LEU A 100 -0.17 -11.63 2.20
CA LEU A 100 0.40 -11.38 3.53
C LEU A 100 -0.27 -12.24 4.60
N GLY A 101 -1.59 -12.43 4.54
CA GLY A 101 -2.34 -13.32 5.42
C GLY A 101 -1.92 -14.78 5.26
N ASP A 102 -1.81 -15.27 4.02
CA ASP A 102 -1.38 -16.64 3.71
C ASP A 102 0.07 -16.89 4.17
N SER A 103 0.92 -15.87 4.06
CA SER A 103 2.32 -15.93 4.48
C SER A 103 2.50 -15.79 5.99
N GLN A 104 1.51 -15.27 6.72
CA GLN A 104 1.63 -14.87 8.12
C GLN A 104 2.06 -16.03 9.02
N LEU A 105 1.39 -17.19 8.90
CA LEU A 105 1.69 -18.35 9.75
C LEU A 105 3.11 -18.86 9.52
N LEU A 106 3.53 -18.95 8.26
CA LEU A 106 4.88 -19.38 7.90
C LEU A 106 5.93 -18.41 8.46
N LEU A 107 5.73 -17.10 8.28
CA LEU A 107 6.71 -16.10 8.70
C LEU A 107 6.77 -15.95 10.23
N ALA A 108 5.63 -16.09 10.92
CA ALA A 108 5.54 -16.09 12.38
C ALA A 108 6.30 -17.27 13.02
N THR A 109 6.44 -18.39 12.31
CA THR A 109 7.22 -19.53 12.81
C THR A 109 8.73 -19.26 12.87
N VAL A 110 9.21 -18.18 12.23
CA VAL A 110 10.62 -17.79 12.17
C VAL A 110 10.87 -16.53 13.00
N ASP A 111 9.99 -15.53 12.89
CA ASP A 111 10.04 -14.32 13.72
C ASP A 111 8.64 -13.99 14.27
N PRO A 112 8.34 -14.32 15.54
CA PRO A 112 7.05 -14.00 16.16
C PRO A 112 6.74 -12.49 16.19
N GLY A 113 7.77 -11.64 16.22
CA GLY A 113 7.61 -10.18 16.19
C GLY A 113 7.05 -9.70 14.85
N PHE A 114 7.33 -10.41 13.76
CA PHE A 114 6.79 -10.09 12.44
C PHE A 114 5.25 -10.17 12.43
N GLN A 115 4.67 -11.12 13.15
CA GLN A 115 3.21 -11.23 13.29
C GLN A 115 2.63 -9.98 13.96
N LEU A 116 3.25 -9.53 15.05
CA LEU A 116 2.82 -8.34 15.81
C LEU A 116 2.91 -7.07 14.96
N ASP A 117 3.98 -6.91 14.17
CA ASP A 117 4.16 -5.73 13.34
C ASP A 117 3.26 -5.72 12.08
N LEU A 118 2.81 -6.88 11.61
CA LEU A 118 1.85 -6.98 10.50
C LEU A 118 0.38 -6.80 10.91
N VAL A 119 0.06 -7.08 12.17
CA VAL A 119 -1.31 -7.04 12.69
C VAL A 119 -2.07 -5.73 12.38
N PRO A 120 -1.46 -4.53 12.53
CA PRO A 120 -2.12 -3.27 12.17
C PRO A 120 -2.49 -3.14 10.68
N PHE A 121 -1.84 -3.91 9.80
CA PHE A 121 -2.11 -3.91 8.36
C PHE A 121 -3.19 -4.90 7.96
N LEU A 122 -3.17 -6.10 8.55
CA LEU A 122 -3.95 -7.25 8.09
C LEU A 122 -5.25 -7.49 8.82
N ASP A 123 -5.38 -7.01 10.07
CA ASP A 123 -6.51 -7.37 10.92
C ASP A 123 -7.85 -7.30 10.15
N VAL A 124 -8.56 -8.43 10.10
CA VAL A 124 -9.73 -8.61 9.23
C VAL A 124 -10.85 -7.64 9.62
N LYS A 125 -10.86 -7.19 10.89
CA LYS A 125 -11.90 -6.32 11.42
C LYS A 125 -11.52 -4.83 11.34
N SER A 126 -10.23 -4.48 11.38
CA SER A 126 -9.76 -3.10 11.58
C SER A 126 -8.56 -2.72 10.76
N GLY A 127 -7.78 -3.67 10.26
CA GLY A 127 -6.46 -3.43 9.67
C GLY A 127 -6.48 -2.38 8.56
N LEU A 128 -5.36 -1.67 8.43
CA LEU A 128 -5.21 -0.53 7.52
C LEU A 128 -5.51 -0.90 6.07
N LEU A 129 -5.10 -2.09 5.61
CA LEU A 129 -5.38 -2.53 4.24
C LEU A 129 -6.88 -2.82 4.03
N THR A 130 -7.52 -3.50 4.98
CA THR A 130 -8.97 -3.78 4.96
C THR A 130 -9.79 -2.48 4.93
N ARG A 131 -9.42 -1.51 5.78
CA ARG A 131 -10.11 -0.21 5.84
C ARG A 131 -9.90 0.62 4.59
N TRP A 132 -8.70 0.57 4.03
CA TRP A 132 -8.40 1.27 2.79
C TRP A 132 -9.26 0.74 1.63
N THR A 133 -9.35 -0.59 1.45
CA THR A 133 -10.24 -1.20 0.45
C THR A 133 -11.69 -0.74 0.62
N GLN A 134 -12.25 -0.89 1.82
CA GLN A 134 -13.63 -0.47 2.13
C GLN A 134 -13.87 1.01 1.83
N GLN A 135 -12.89 1.86 2.11
CA GLN A 135 -12.99 3.29 1.90
C GLN A 135 -12.94 3.67 0.43
N VAL A 136 -12.08 3.03 -0.37
CA VAL A 136 -12.03 3.32 -1.82
C VAL A 136 -13.33 2.89 -2.50
N GLU A 137 -13.92 1.75 -2.11
CA GLU A 137 -15.23 1.32 -2.61
C GLU A 137 -16.33 2.35 -2.33
N GLN A 138 -16.28 3.00 -1.16
CA GLN A 138 -17.22 4.06 -0.77
C GLN A 138 -16.99 5.39 -1.49
N SER A 139 -15.85 5.54 -2.16
CA SER A 139 -15.36 6.83 -2.64
C SER A 139 -15.40 7.00 -4.15
N ARG A 140 -16.35 6.33 -4.81
CA ARG A 140 -16.64 6.41 -6.26
C ARG A 140 -16.82 7.83 -6.83
N TYR A 141 -16.83 8.87 -5.99
CA TYR A 141 -17.11 10.26 -6.36
C TYR A 141 -16.04 11.28 -5.92
N SER A 142 -14.86 10.86 -5.42
CA SER A 142 -13.81 11.79 -4.99
C SER A 142 -12.40 11.25 -5.27
N THR A 143 -11.64 11.94 -6.14
CA THR A 143 -10.22 11.61 -6.43
C THR A 143 -9.29 11.97 -5.28
N THR A 144 -9.70 12.84 -4.36
CA THR A 144 -8.96 13.18 -3.12
C THR A 144 -8.79 11.95 -2.22
N THR A 145 -9.72 11.00 -2.33
CA THR A 145 -9.75 9.82 -1.47
C THR A 145 -8.52 8.90 -1.61
N LEU A 146 -7.79 9.01 -2.72
CA LEU A 146 -6.66 8.12 -3.03
C LEU A 146 -5.44 8.31 -2.12
N PHE A 147 -5.32 9.48 -1.49
CA PHE A 147 -4.13 9.85 -0.71
C PHE A 147 -4.38 9.88 0.81
N PHE A 148 -5.55 9.41 1.24
CA PHE A 148 -6.26 9.67 2.52
C PHE A 148 -5.51 9.67 3.85
N LEU A 149 -4.34 9.08 3.96
CA LEU A 149 -3.61 9.13 5.22
C LEU A 149 -2.26 9.73 4.90
N PRO A 150 -2.08 11.04 5.17
CA PRO A 150 -0.76 11.61 5.14
C PRO A 150 0.14 10.84 6.11
N ALA A 151 1.45 10.90 5.84
CA ALA A 151 2.41 10.04 6.54
C ALA A 151 2.40 10.25 8.07
N ALA A 152 2.02 11.43 8.56
CA ALA A 152 1.94 11.72 9.98
C ALA A 152 0.78 10.97 10.67
N GLU A 153 -0.42 11.03 10.08
CA GLU A 153 -1.62 10.35 10.55
C GLU A 153 -1.46 8.83 10.45
N LEU A 154 -0.79 8.35 9.40
CA LEU A 154 -0.42 6.95 9.27
C LEU A 154 0.49 6.50 10.42
N ARG A 155 1.56 7.24 10.70
CA ARG A 155 2.47 6.93 11.81
C ARG A 155 1.75 6.93 13.16
N ARG A 156 0.84 7.90 13.37
CA ARG A 156 -0.01 7.96 14.58
C ARG A 156 -0.85 6.70 14.73
N VAL A 157 -1.58 6.30 13.68
CA VAL A 157 -2.43 5.10 13.72
C VAL A 157 -1.61 3.84 13.90
N LEU A 158 -0.45 3.74 13.25
CA LEU A 158 0.47 2.61 13.41
C LEU A 158 1.01 2.49 14.83
N ALA A 159 1.37 3.61 15.45
CA ALA A 159 1.84 3.62 16.84
C ALA A 159 0.76 3.08 17.79
N VAL A 160 -0.48 3.57 17.66
CA VAL A 160 -1.62 3.06 18.44
C VAL A 160 -1.88 1.58 18.14
N GLY A 161 -1.80 1.17 16.87
CA GLY A 161 -1.98 -0.23 16.48
C GLY A 161 -0.94 -1.17 17.10
N ARG A 162 0.32 -0.74 17.17
CA ARG A 162 1.40 -1.49 17.81
C ARG A 162 1.23 -1.58 19.32
N GLU A 163 0.82 -0.50 19.98
CA GLU A 163 0.60 -0.46 21.42
C GLU A 163 -0.49 -1.43 21.88
N HIS A 164 -1.48 -1.71 21.03
CA HIS A 164 -2.63 -2.58 21.33
C HIS A 164 -2.53 -3.98 20.69
N ALA A 165 -1.41 -4.31 20.04
CA ALA A 165 -1.17 -5.63 19.49
C ALA A 165 -0.63 -6.57 20.57
N ASP A 166 -1.28 -7.72 20.76
CA ASP A 166 -0.83 -8.84 21.59
C ASP A 166 -0.45 -10.06 20.73
N GLY A 167 0.05 -11.12 21.36
CA GLY A 167 0.46 -12.36 20.67
C GLY A 167 -0.63 -13.05 19.82
N GLY A 168 -1.90 -12.64 19.95
CA GLY A 168 -3.03 -13.09 19.15
C GLY A 168 -3.54 -12.07 18.12
N GLY A 169 -3.02 -10.84 18.10
CA GLY A 169 -3.40 -9.78 17.17
C GLY A 169 -3.76 -8.46 17.86
N LEU A 170 -4.54 -7.60 17.20
CA LEU A 170 -5.15 -6.45 17.88
C LEU A 170 -6.15 -7.03 18.89
N GLY A 171 -5.83 -6.95 20.17
CA GLY A 171 -6.60 -7.58 21.25
C GLY A 171 -8.01 -6.99 21.39
N SER A 172 -8.68 -7.34 22.49
CA SER A 172 -10.05 -6.89 22.80
C SER A 172 -10.24 -5.36 22.90
N GLU A 173 -9.16 -4.59 23.02
CA GLU A 173 -9.16 -3.11 23.03
C GLU A 173 -9.05 -2.47 21.64
N ARG A 174 -9.68 -3.11 20.64
CA ARG A 174 -9.83 -2.64 19.25
C ARG A 174 -10.39 -1.21 19.12
N THR A 175 -11.08 -0.73 20.14
CA THR A 175 -11.73 0.59 20.17
C THR A 175 -10.73 1.73 20.01
N ALA A 176 -9.57 1.69 20.66
CA ALA A 176 -8.59 2.78 20.62
C ALA A 176 -7.99 2.95 19.20
N TYR A 177 -7.61 1.83 18.58
CA TYR A 177 -7.15 1.83 17.19
C TYR A 177 -8.22 2.34 16.23
N LEU A 178 -9.47 1.87 16.38
CA LEU A 178 -10.57 2.30 15.51
C LEU A 178 -10.91 3.78 15.68
N LEU A 179 -10.84 4.30 16.91
CA LEU A 179 -11.03 5.72 17.20
C LEU A 179 -9.89 6.54 16.61
N ALA A 180 -8.63 6.17 16.83
CA ALA A 180 -7.48 6.87 16.24
C ALA A 180 -7.55 6.89 14.71
N PHE A 181 -7.95 5.78 14.09
CA PHE A 181 -8.17 5.71 12.64
C PHE A 181 -9.36 6.58 12.21
N ALA A 182 -10.50 6.50 12.87
CA ALA A 182 -11.68 7.30 12.57
C ALA A 182 -11.41 8.81 12.76
N ASP A 183 -10.61 9.19 13.74
CA ASP A 183 -10.18 10.56 14.01
C ASP A 183 -9.22 11.04 12.91
N SER A 184 -8.23 10.23 12.51
CA SER A 184 -7.38 10.52 11.35
C SER A 184 -8.21 10.68 10.08
N LEU A 185 -9.20 9.80 9.87
CA LEU A 185 -10.11 9.91 8.74
C LEU A 185 -10.96 11.18 8.81
N ARG A 186 -11.46 11.55 10.00
CA ARG A 186 -12.27 12.76 10.18
C ARG A 186 -11.43 14.02 9.95
N GLU A 187 -10.21 14.05 10.46
CA GLU A 187 -9.25 15.12 10.23
C GLU A 187 -8.97 15.26 8.73
N VAL A 188 -8.68 14.16 8.03
CA VAL A 188 -8.43 14.22 6.59
C VAL A 188 -9.70 14.61 5.81
N ARG A 189 -10.86 14.01 6.11
CA ARG A 189 -12.16 14.37 5.50
C ARG A 189 -12.55 15.82 5.70
N ALA A 190 -12.21 16.41 6.84
CA ALA A 190 -12.50 17.81 7.11
C ALA A 190 -11.71 18.75 6.17
N HIS A 191 -10.60 18.28 5.60
CA HIS A 191 -9.79 19.00 4.62
C HIS A 191 -10.13 18.61 3.17
N GLU A 192 -10.82 17.48 2.96
CA GLU A 192 -11.36 17.04 1.68
C GLU A 192 -12.69 17.73 1.37
N LEU A 193 -12.62 18.88 0.71
CA LEU A 193 -13.81 19.48 0.10
C LEU A 193 -13.62 19.66 -1.40
N ARG A 194 -14.42 18.87 -2.13
CA ARG A 194 -15.13 19.11 -3.41
C ARG A 194 -14.66 18.41 -4.69
N ASP A 195 -15.70 18.03 -5.45
CA ASP A 195 -15.78 17.26 -6.69
C ASP A 195 -14.82 17.81 -7.76
N ILE A 196 -13.99 16.93 -8.33
CA ILE A 196 -12.90 17.27 -9.27
C ILE A 196 -13.42 17.55 -10.68
N ARG A 197 -14.74 17.63 -10.86
CA ARG A 197 -15.34 18.01 -12.14
C ARG A 197 -15.00 19.42 -12.58
N LEU A 198 -14.47 20.28 -11.71
CA LEU A 198 -13.76 21.53 -12.06
C LEU A 198 -13.04 22.05 -10.79
N PRO A 199 -11.70 21.88 -10.65
CA PRO A 199 -10.99 22.57 -9.60
C PRO A 199 -11.08 24.08 -9.89
N ALA A 200 -11.64 24.86 -8.96
CA ALA A 200 -11.43 26.30 -9.03
C ALA A 200 -9.90 26.54 -9.03
N ALA A 201 -9.38 27.51 -9.80
CA ALA A 201 -7.94 27.72 -9.97
C ALA A 201 -7.12 27.81 -8.67
N ARG A 202 -7.76 28.07 -7.52
CA ARG A 202 -7.17 28.04 -6.16
C ARG A 202 -6.88 26.64 -5.60
N GLU A 203 -7.54 25.58 -6.07
CA GLU A 203 -7.36 24.20 -5.59
C GLU A 203 -6.30 23.42 -6.35
N ALA A 204 -6.00 23.79 -7.60
CA ALA A 204 -5.00 23.11 -8.42
C ALA A 204 -3.60 23.13 -7.76
N GLY A 205 -3.22 24.24 -7.10
CA GLY A 205 -1.94 24.33 -6.38
C GLY A 205 -1.83 23.35 -5.21
N ARG A 206 -2.91 23.15 -4.45
CA ARG A 206 -2.96 22.18 -3.35
C ARG A 206 -2.87 20.74 -3.86
N ILE A 207 -3.67 20.40 -4.88
CA ILE A 207 -3.68 19.06 -5.48
C ILE A 207 -2.30 18.72 -6.04
N ARG A 208 -1.61 19.67 -6.69
CA ARG A 208 -0.23 19.46 -7.17
C ARG A 208 0.73 19.14 -6.02
N GLY A 209 0.65 19.85 -4.90
CA GLY A 209 1.47 19.55 -3.72
C GLY A 209 1.19 18.16 -3.13
N GLU A 210 -0.07 17.73 -3.10
CA GLU A 210 -0.45 16.37 -2.67
C GLU A 210 0.07 15.30 -3.63
N LEU A 211 0.03 15.55 -4.94
CA LEU A 211 0.60 14.65 -5.95
C LEU A 211 2.12 14.54 -5.84
N GLU A 212 2.81 15.65 -5.55
CA GLU A 212 4.26 15.66 -5.30
C GLU A 212 4.63 14.84 -4.06
N ALA A 213 3.89 15.02 -2.96
CA ALA A 213 4.06 14.21 -1.75
C ALA A 213 3.81 12.72 -2.04
N ALA A 214 2.73 12.40 -2.77
CA ALA A 214 2.41 11.03 -3.17
C ALA A 214 3.50 10.41 -4.07
N ARG A 215 4.09 11.18 -4.99
CA ARG A 215 5.25 10.75 -5.79
C ARG A 215 6.47 10.48 -4.94
N SER A 216 6.75 11.34 -3.96
CA SER A 216 7.87 11.15 -3.04
C SER A 216 7.72 9.83 -2.27
N ASP A 217 6.53 9.57 -1.73
CA ASP A 217 6.22 8.33 -1.04
C ASP A 217 6.28 7.10 -1.96
N LEU A 218 5.81 7.23 -3.21
CA LEU A 218 5.89 6.16 -4.20
C LEU A 218 7.35 5.84 -4.58
N HIS A 219 8.17 6.88 -4.76
CA HIS A 219 9.60 6.71 -5.02
C HIS A 219 10.30 6.02 -3.85
N ARG A 220 9.97 6.40 -2.61
CA ARG A 220 10.45 5.71 -1.40
C ARG A 220 10.04 4.24 -1.39
N ALA A 221 8.77 3.93 -1.68
CA ALA A 221 8.27 2.55 -1.74
C ALA A 221 9.06 1.73 -2.79
N LYS A 222 9.31 2.29 -3.98
CA LYS A 222 10.10 1.63 -5.03
C LYS A 222 11.53 1.34 -4.58
N ALA A 223 12.18 2.31 -3.95
CA ALA A 223 13.54 2.14 -3.43
C ALA A 223 13.59 1.03 -2.37
N LEU A 224 12.63 1.01 -1.45
CA LEU A 224 12.51 -0.03 -0.42
C LEU A 224 12.24 -1.41 -1.03
N CYS A 225 11.39 -1.51 -2.07
CA CYS A 225 11.15 -2.76 -2.79
C CYS A 225 12.44 -3.31 -3.42
N THR A 226 13.23 -2.44 -4.07
CA THR A 226 14.51 -2.85 -4.66
C THR A 226 15.48 -3.32 -3.58
N GLN A 227 15.66 -2.54 -2.51
CA GLN A 227 16.54 -2.90 -1.40
C GLN A 227 16.13 -4.21 -0.73
N LEU A 228 14.81 -4.41 -0.52
CA LEU A 228 14.28 -5.64 0.07
C LEU A 228 14.49 -6.84 -0.86
N SER A 229 14.27 -6.68 -2.16
CA SER A 229 14.53 -7.73 -3.15
C SER A 229 16.00 -8.16 -3.14
N ASP A 230 16.92 -7.19 -3.17
CA ASP A 230 18.36 -7.44 -3.13
C ASP A 230 18.77 -8.13 -1.82
N SER A 231 18.20 -7.66 -0.70
CA SER A 231 18.47 -8.21 0.63
C SER A 231 17.96 -9.65 0.78
N VAL A 232 16.77 -9.96 0.28
CA VAL A 232 16.22 -11.32 0.26
C VAL A 232 17.10 -12.22 -0.60
N VAL A 233 17.47 -11.78 -1.81
CA VAL A 233 18.35 -12.57 -2.69
C VAL A 233 19.70 -12.84 -2.03
N ALA A 234 20.28 -11.85 -1.36
CA ALA A 234 21.54 -12.00 -0.62
C ALA A 234 21.40 -12.94 0.58
N ALA A 235 20.33 -12.83 1.36
CA ALA A 235 20.13 -13.58 2.60
C ALA A 235 19.77 -15.06 2.36
N VAL A 236 19.02 -15.36 1.28
CA VAL A 236 18.65 -16.72 0.88
C VAL A 236 19.87 -17.55 0.47
N GLY A 237 20.86 -16.90 -0.14
CA GLY A 237 22.06 -17.55 -0.65
C GLY A 237 21.82 -18.38 -1.92
N PRO A 238 22.90 -18.78 -2.61
CA PRO A 238 22.83 -19.34 -3.96
C PRO A 238 22.11 -20.70 -4.04
N GLU A 239 22.22 -21.53 -3.01
CA GLU A 239 21.65 -22.89 -3.02
C GLU A 239 20.14 -22.90 -2.86
N ALA A 240 19.59 -22.12 -1.91
CA ALA A 240 18.16 -21.99 -1.72
C ALA A 240 17.52 -21.24 -2.90
N LEU A 241 18.21 -20.26 -3.49
CA LEU A 241 17.77 -19.59 -4.72
C LEU A 241 17.74 -20.56 -5.92
N ALA A 242 18.72 -21.45 -6.05
CA ALA A 242 18.72 -22.49 -7.08
C ALA A 242 17.59 -23.52 -6.88
N ARG A 243 17.19 -23.81 -5.64
CA ARG A 243 16.00 -24.64 -5.36
C ARG A 243 14.71 -23.91 -5.68
N LEU A 244 14.59 -22.64 -5.30
CA LEU A 244 13.44 -21.81 -5.62
C LEU A 244 13.24 -21.73 -7.14
N ARG A 245 14.30 -21.43 -7.90
CA ARG A 245 14.27 -21.41 -9.38
C ARG A 245 13.79 -22.73 -9.98
N ARG A 246 14.25 -23.86 -9.44
CA ARG A 246 13.81 -25.19 -9.89
C ARG A 246 12.33 -25.43 -9.60
N ARG A 247 11.82 -25.04 -8.43
CA ARG A 247 10.41 -25.17 -8.07
C ARG A 247 9.50 -24.29 -8.92
N LEU A 248 9.91 -23.04 -9.16
CA LEU A 248 9.18 -22.11 -10.02
C LEU A 248 9.15 -22.57 -11.49
N ALA A 249 10.23 -23.19 -11.99
CA ALA A 249 10.28 -23.71 -13.37
C ALA A 249 9.40 -24.96 -13.59
N THR A 250 8.99 -25.64 -12.52
CA THR A 250 8.14 -26.84 -12.57
C THR A 250 6.66 -26.54 -12.33
N ARG A 251 6.29 -25.27 -12.17
CA ARG A 251 4.95 -24.78 -11.85
C ARG A 251 4.31 -24.18 -13.10
#